data_AF-A0A1D1Y7S7-F1
#
_entry.id   AF-A0A1D1Y7S7-F1
#
_cell.length_a   1.000
_cell.length_b   1.000
_cell.length_c   1.000
_cell.angle_alpha   90.00
_cell.angle_beta   90.00
_cell.angle_gamma   90.00
#
_symmetry.space_group_name_H-M   'P 1'
#
loop_
_entity.id
_entity.type
_entity.pdbx_description
1 polymer ?
#
loop_
_entity_poly.entity_id
_entity_poly.type
_entity_poly.pdbx_seq_one_letter_code
_entity_poly.pdbx_strand_id
1 'polypeptide(L)'
;MPQEQKQKKKRVPITALTKQQICLKKRENLKLRDEDLAKEYGLDRSTITKILKQRDKWLAIDPNSNYAKQKTQKSPKFPRIEESLSQWLSINIGNGNSVSDAQLQEKALEFAQSFGLRNEFQASNGWISKFKNRHQFRSNEGQGASEVSLQVNSQSVPISGTAVISPPEQSNFNNTVSIPPNSHFSSNPSIATSSRTNGTNMLTLGNASSSQHYIQYGAGASTPMVTSFPHSRMYPITTITPPSVMPENAAFIFCDYQNDVVGMYQTTNILNQFLINSKALFQEVHQAKQKKNINSFSVGFSFRPGYPEVNSNNRYIEKLKTSGRLIEGTKGAEFIDGMIPREDDIVIKKRRVDAFYNTDLQLILQLRGIRHIILSGIGTGDVILSTCRSAADRDLNVTVVRECCFDGSEVVQNILLNELFPNQGVMVASLEEIVTGLRMA
;
A
#
# COMPACT_ATOMS: atom_id res chain seq x y z
N MET A 1 51.55 -49.45 9.94
CA MET A 1 50.16 -49.23 10.41
C MET A 1 49.27 -49.05 9.19
N PRO A 2 48.14 -49.76 9.04
CA PRO A 2 47.20 -49.49 7.96
C PRO A 2 46.50 -48.15 8.19
N GLN A 3 46.49 -47.27 7.19
CA GLN A 3 45.68 -46.05 7.25
C GLN A 3 44.22 -46.41 6.98
N GLU A 4 43.37 -46.22 8.00
CA GLU A 4 41.93 -46.47 7.91
C GLU A 4 41.28 -45.48 6.92
N GLN A 5 40.90 -45.98 5.73
CA GLN A 5 40.28 -45.17 4.70
C GLN A 5 38.87 -44.72 5.13
N LYS A 6 38.76 -43.49 5.64
CA LYS A 6 37.47 -42.84 5.92
C LYS A 6 36.62 -42.77 4.65
N GLN A 7 35.62 -43.65 4.55
CA GLN A 7 34.61 -43.60 3.50
C GLN A 7 33.98 -42.20 3.45
N LYS A 8 34.06 -41.53 2.28
CA LYS A 8 33.38 -40.25 2.05
C LYS A 8 31.87 -40.48 2.06
N LYS A 9 31.21 -40.15 3.18
CA LYS A 9 29.74 -40.20 3.31
C LYS A 9 29.07 -39.47 2.15
N LYS A 10 28.18 -40.15 1.42
CA LYS A 10 27.37 -39.53 0.35
C LYS A 10 26.57 -38.36 0.93
N ARG A 11 26.62 -37.19 0.28
CA ARG A 11 25.86 -36.00 0.70
C ARG A 11 24.37 -36.21 0.47
N VAL A 12 23.60 -36.36 1.54
CA VAL A 12 22.13 -36.39 1.48
C VAL A 12 21.60 -34.97 1.30
N PRO A 13 20.79 -34.66 0.27
CA PRO A 13 20.19 -33.33 0.10
C PRO A 13 19.06 -33.11 1.11
N ILE A 14 19.23 -32.13 2.00
CA ILE A 14 18.27 -31.83 3.08
C ILE A 14 17.25 -30.79 2.59
N THR A 15 16.00 -31.21 2.42
CA THR A 15 14.91 -30.31 2.00
C THR A 15 14.52 -29.35 3.12
N ALA A 16 13.75 -28.30 2.78
CA ALA A 16 13.20 -27.39 3.79
C ALA A 16 12.19 -28.10 4.71
N LEU A 17 11.39 -29.04 4.17
CA LEU A 17 10.49 -29.89 4.96
C LEU A 17 11.24 -30.72 6.02
N THR A 18 12.36 -31.36 5.66
CA THR A 18 13.16 -32.13 6.63
C THR A 18 13.70 -31.25 7.76
N LYS A 19 14.07 -30.00 7.46
CA LYS A 19 14.53 -29.04 8.48
C LYS A 19 13.40 -28.63 9.42
N GLN A 20 12.21 -28.40 8.88
CA GLN A 20 11.01 -28.12 9.68
C GLN A 20 10.67 -29.29 10.61
N GLN A 21 10.70 -30.54 10.11
CA GLN A 21 10.46 -31.75 10.91
C GLN A 21 11.45 -31.88 12.08
N ILE A 22 12.74 -31.62 11.86
CA ILE A 22 13.76 -31.60 12.92
C ILE A 22 13.42 -30.54 14.00
N CYS A 23 12.98 -29.35 13.59
CA CYS A 23 12.58 -28.28 14.51
C CYS A 23 11.29 -28.60 15.29
N LEU A 24 10.30 -29.22 14.65
CA LEU A 24 9.07 -29.70 15.30
C LEU A 24 9.40 -30.76 16.35
N LYS A 25 10.21 -31.77 16.01
CA LYS A 25 10.56 -32.86 16.92
C LYS A 25 11.36 -32.39 18.14
N LYS A 26 12.25 -31.41 17.98
CA LYS A 26 12.96 -30.75 19.09
C LYS A 26 12.02 -29.91 19.98
N ARG A 27 10.96 -29.33 19.41
CA ARG A 27 9.93 -28.56 20.15
C ARG A 27 9.03 -29.47 20.98
N GLU A 28 8.67 -30.63 20.44
CA GLU A 28 7.80 -31.63 21.10
C GLU A 28 8.54 -32.43 22.20
N ASN A 29 9.86 -32.58 22.09
CA ASN A 29 10.67 -33.25 23.12
C ASN A 29 11.93 -32.44 23.48
N LEU A 30 11.79 -31.54 24.45
CA LEU A 30 12.88 -30.67 24.94
C LEU A 30 14.06 -31.42 25.57
N LYS A 31 13.89 -32.69 26.00
CA LYS A 31 14.96 -33.52 26.55
C LYS A 31 15.76 -34.27 25.47
N LEU A 32 15.31 -34.26 24.22
CA LEU A 32 15.97 -34.94 23.10
C LEU A 32 17.28 -34.22 22.75
N ARG A 33 18.42 -34.93 22.74
CA ARG A 33 19.73 -34.30 22.49
C ARG A 33 19.99 -34.18 20.99
N ASP A 34 20.87 -33.24 20.62
CA ASP A 34 21.22 -32.98 19.22
C ASP A 34 21.92 -34.19 18.56
N GLU A 35 22.62 -35.00 19.37
CA GLU A 35 23.24 -36.27 18.98
C GLU A 35 22.22 -37.34 18.59
N ASP A 36 21.07 -37.35 19.25
CA ASP A 36 20.01 -38.35 19.02
C ASP A 36 19.25 -37.99 17.73
N LEU A 37 18.96 -36.69 17.52
CA LEU A 37 18.45 -36.16 16.24
C LEU A 37 19.43 -36.39 15.08
N ALA A 38 20.74 -36.22 15.31
CA ALA A 38 21.75 -36.43 14.27
C ALA A 38 21.78 -37.89 13.80
N LYS A 39 21.67 -38.85 14.73
CA LYS A 39 21.55 -40.28 14.40
C LYS A 39 20.27 -40.58 13.62
N GLU A 40 19.13 -40.08 14.09
CA GLU A 40 17.82 -40.37 13.49
C GLU A 40 17.71 -39.89 12.04
N TYR A 41 18.11 -38.65 11.77
CA TYR A 41 18.03 -38.06 10.42
C TYR A 41 19.25 -38.39 9.54
N GLY A 42 20.22 -39.18 10.04
CA GLY A 42 21.46 -39.52 9.33
C GLY A 42 22.38 -38.33 9.06
N LEU A 43 22.28 -37.27 9.87
CA LEU A 43 23.00 -36.00 9.71
C LEU A 43 24.19 -35.88 10.65
N ASP A 44 25.06 -34.90 10.40
CA ASP A 44 26.10 -34.53 11.38
C ASP A 44 25.51 -33.61 12.46
N ARG A 45 26.04 -33.70 13.68
CA ARG A 45 25.60 -32.89 14.83
C ARG A 45 25.66 -31.38 14.54
N SER A 46 26.69 -30.89 13.86
CA SER A 46 26.82 -29.48 13.53
C SER A 46 25.77 -29.00 12.53
N THR A 47 25.30 -29.87 11.63
CA THR A 47 24.16 -29.61 10.75
C THR A 47 22.85 -29.51 11.53
N ILE A 48 22.59 -30.42 12.49
CA ILE A 48 21.42 -30.31 13.39
C ILE A 48 21.45 -28.99 14.16
N THR A 49 22.56 -28.67 14.84
CA THR A 49 22.69 -27.43 15.60
C THR A 49 22.54 -26.18 14.71
N LYS A 50 23.03 -26.19 13.45
CA LYS A 50 22.80 -25.09 12.48
C LYS A 50 21.34 -24.96 12.05
N ILE A 51 20.62 -26.07 11.88
CA ILE A 51 19.19 -26.08 11.58
C ILE A 51 18.41 -25.50 12.76
N LEU A 52 18.67 -25.97 13.98
CA LEU A 52 18.00 -25.52 15.21
C LEU A 52 18.28 -24.04 15.54
N LYS A 53 19.46 -23.51 15.19
CA LYS A 53 19.75 -22.06 15.29
C LYS A 53 18.87 -21.19 14.37
N GLN A 54 18.25 -21.76 13.34
CA GLN A 54 17.32 -21.08 12.43
C GLN A 54 15.89 -21.65 12.57
N ARG A 55 15.54 -22.22 13.73
CA ARG A 55 14.27 -22.94 13.92
C ARG A 55 13.04 -22.14 13.52
N ASP A 56 12.99 -20.85 13.84
CA ASP A 56 11.79 -20.02 13.63
C ASP A 56 11.53 -19.83 12.13
N LYS A 57 12.60 -19.69 11.33
CA LYS A 57 12.56 -19.72 9.86
C LYS A 57 12.04 -21.05 9.31
N TRP A 58 12.47 -22.19 9.86
CA TRP A 58 12.04 -23.50 9.35
C TRP A 58 10.62 -23.86 9.79
N LEU A 59 10.18 -23.41 10.96
CA LEU A 59 8.83 -23.61 11.47
C LEU A 59 7.77 -22.81 10.68
N ALA A 60 8.13 -21.61 10.18
CA ALA A 60 7.25 -20.73 9.41
C ALA A 60 6.97 -21.17 7.95
N ILE A 61 7.48 -22.33 7.52
CA ILE A 61 7.33 -22.82 6.14
C ILE A 61 6.00 -23.58 5.99
N ASP A 62 5.25 -23.34 4.92
CA ASP A 62 4.15 -24.22 4.55
C ASP A 62 4.70 -25.60 4.10
N PRO A 63 4.37 -26.71 4.78
CA PRO A 63 4.81 -28.07 4.41
C PRO A 63 4.38 -28.50 3.00
N ASN A 64 3.29 -27.94 2.48
CA ASN A 64 2.75 -28.30 1.18
C ASN A 64 3.44 -27.58 0.01
N SER A 65 4.09 -26.45 0.28
CA SER A 65 4.79 -25.63 -0.70
C SER A 65 5.87 -26.39 -1.48
N ASN A 66 6.09 -25.99 -2.75
CA ASN A 66 7.23 -26.47 -3.54
C ASN A 66 8.58 -26.07 -2.91
N TYR A 67 8.63 -24.95 -2.17
CA TYR A 67 9.80 -24.53 -1.39
C TYR A 67 10.20 -25.59 -0.35
N ALA A 68 9.23 -26.15 0.38
CA ALA A 68 9.45 -27.22 1.35
C ALA A 68 10.06 -28.49 0.70
N LYS A 69 9.64 -28.81 -0.52
CA LYS A 69 9.96 -30.05 -1.25
C LYS A 69 11.24 -29.98 -2.12
N GLN A 70 11.75 -28.78 -2.41
CA GLN A 70 12.94 -28.60 -3.27
C GLN A 70 14.25 -29.07 -2.62
N LYS A 71 15.04 -29.83 -3.40
CA LYS A 71 16.35 -30.40 -3.00
C LYS A 71 17.53 -29.42 -3.17
N THR A 72 17.39 -28.37 -3.99
CA THR A 72 18.45 -27.37 -4.23
C THR A 72 17.89 -25.95 -4.11
N GLN A 73 18.38 -25.23 -3.12
CA GLN A 73 18.01 -23.84 -2.83
C GLN A 73 18.94 -22.87 -3.57
N LYS A 74 18.82 -22.82 -4.91
CA LYS A 74 19.44 -21.75 -5.71
C LYS A 74 18.37 -20.70 -6.01
N SER A 75 18.61 -19.46 -5.60
CA SER A 75 17.80 -18.31 -6.01
C SER A 75 17.71 -18.24 -7.54
N PRO A 76 16.62 -17.67 -8.09
CA PRO A 76 16.55 -17.29 -9.49
C PRO A 76 17.80 -16.55 -9.97
N LYS A 77 18.20 -16.75 -11.24
CA LYS A 77 19.27 -15.91 -11.84
C LYS A 77 18.85 -14.44 -11.91
N PHE A 78 17.55 -14.17 -12.05
CA PHE A 78 16.97 -12.84 -12.17
C PHE A 78 15.74 -12.69 -11.27
N PRO A 79 15.92 -12.57 -9.94
CA PRO A 79 14.82 -12.63 -8.97
C PRO A 79 13.81 -11.49 -9.16
N ARG A 80 14.28 -10.26 -9.42
CA ARG A 80 13.41 -9.09 -9.69
C ARG A 80 12.47 -9.29 -10.89
N ILE A 81 12.98 -9.89 -11.97
CA ILE A 81 12.18 -10.17 -13.17
C ILE A 81 11.11 -11.23 -12.87
N GLU A 82 11.47 -12.30 -12.14
CA GLU A 82 10.51 -13.36 -11.79
C GLU A 82 9.43 -12.89 -10.81
N GLU A 83 9.80 -12.06 -9.83
CA GLU A 83 8.87 -11.47 -8.87
C GLU A 83 7.85 -10.58 -9.58
N SER A 84 8.28 -9.59 -10.35
CA SER A 84 7.38 -8.70 -11.11
C SER A 84 6.52 -9.45 -12.12
N LEU A 85 7.06 -10.45 -12.82
CA LEU A 85 6.31 -11.28 -13.75
C LEU A 85 5.26 -12.14 -13.04
N SER A 86 5.55 -12.65 -11.85
CA SER A 86 4.61 -13.44 -11.05
C SER A 86 3.46 -12.60 -10.49
N GLN A 87 3.73 -11.37 -10.05
CA GLN A 87 2.71 -10.41 -9.63
C GLN A 87 1.79 -10.04 -10.80
N TRP A 88 2.37 -9.66 -11.94
CA TRP A 88 1.62 -9.32 -13.16
C TRP A 88 0.75 -10.48 -13.66
N LEU A 89 1.28 -11.71 -13.69
CA LEU A 89 0.52 -12.89 -14.10
C LEU A 89 -0.64 -13.19 -13.14
N SER A 90 -0.41 -13.04 -11.83
CA SER A 90 -1.45 -13.23 -10.81
C SER A 90 -2.60 -12.22 -10.94
N ILE A 91 -2.29 -10.96 -11.26
CA ILE A 91 -3.29 -9.90 -11.51
C ILE A 91 -4.12 -10.23 -12.77
N ASN A 92 -3.47 -10.66 -13.86
CA ASN A 92 -4.19 -10.96 -15.11
C ASN A 92 -5.11 -12.18 -14.98
N ILE A 93 -4.62 -13.26 -14.36
CA ILE A 93 -5.44 -14.44 -14.08
C ILE A 93 -6.57 -14.11 -13.09
N GLY A 94 -6.31 -13.27 -12.07
CA GLY A 94 -7.33 -12.79 -11.14
C GLY A 94 -8.44 -11.95 -11.79
N ASN A 95 -8.12 -11.27 -12.89
CA ASN A 95 -9.09 -10.54 -13.72
C ASN A 95 -9.78 -11.42 -14.79
N GLY A 96 -9.52 -12.72 -14.83
CA GLY A 96 -10.11 -13.67 -15.78
C GLY A 96 -9.44 -13.70 -17.17
N ASN A 97 -8.29 -13.04 -17.36
CA ASN A 97 -7.57 -13.05 -18.63
C ASN A 97 -6.72 -14.32 -18.75
N SER A 98 -6.93 -15.12 -19.81
CA SER A 98 -5.93 -16.10 -20.26
C SER A 98 -4.64 -15.37 -20.67
N VAL A 99 -3.49 -15.91 -20.27
CA VAL A 99 -2.18 -15.37 -20.66
C VAL A 99 -1.38 -16.44 -21.40
N SER A 100 -0.98 -16.13 -22.64
CA SER A 100 -0.15 -16.99 -23.49
C SER A 100 1.34 -16.90 -23.14
N ASP A 101 2.12 -17.91 -23.55
CA ASP A 101 3.58 -17.91 -23.40
C ASP A 101 4.24 -16.74 -24.11
N ALA A 102 3.71 -16.27 -25.25
CA ALA A 102 4.24 -15.11 -25.96
C ALA A 102 4.08 -13.81 -25.15
N GLN A 103 2.90 -13.58 -24.55
CA GLN A 103 2.67 -12.43 -23.67
C GLN A 103 3.53 -12.49 -22.41
N LEU A 104 3.79 -13.68 -21.87
CA LEU A 104 4.74 -13.85 -20.76
C LEU A 104 6.19 -13.53 -21.15
N GLN A 105 6.59 -13.82 -22.39
CA GLN A 105 7.92 -13.48 -22.89
C GLN A 105 8.10 -11.99 -23.10
N GLU A 106 7.13 -11.36 -23.78
CA GLU A 106 7.08 -9.92 -24.00
C GLU A 106 7.14 -9.17 -22.66
N LYS A 107 6.28 -9.54 -21.70
CA LYS A 107 6.28 -8.92 -20.37
C LYS A 107 7.57 -9.15 -19.58
N ALA A 108 8.19 -10.32 -19.70
CA ALA A 108 9.49 -10.58 -19.07
C ALA A 108 10.61 -9.71 -19.68
N LEU A 109 10.57 -9.43 -20.99
CA LEU A 109 11.51 -8.54 -21.66
C LEU A 109 11.28 -7.07 -21.30
N GLU A 110 10.01 -6.62 -21.17
CA GLU A 110 9.69 -5.29 -20.64
C GLU A 110 10.26 -5.09 -19.24
N PHE A 111 10.06 -6.04 -18.32
CA PHE A 111 10.64 -5.96 -16.98
C PHE A 111 12.18 -6.00 -17.00
N ALA A 112 12.79 -6.77 -17.90
CA ALA A 112 14.24 -6.73 -18.09
C ALA A 112 14.71 -5.35 -18.55
N GLN A 113 13.97 -4.68 -19.44
CA GLN A 113 14.27 -3.32 -19.88
C GLN A 113 14.10 -2.30 -18.74
N SER A 114 13.02 -2.35 -17.95
CA SER A 114 12.82 -1.43 -16.83
C SER A 114 13.86 -1.59 -15.71
N PHE A 115 14.48 -2.76 -15.58
CA PHE A 115 15.56 -3.01 -14.62
C PHE A 115 16.98 -2.81 -15.21
N GLY A 116 17.12 -2.32 -16.44
CA GLY A 116 18.42 -2.12 -17.10
C GLY A 116 19.12 -3.41 -17.56
N LEU A 117 18.45 -4.56 -17.46
CA LEU A 117 18.98 -5.90 -17.75
C LEU A 117 18.69 -6.38 -19.19
N ARG A 118 18.28 -5.48 -20.09
CA ARG A 118 17.85 -5.80 -21.47
C ARG A 118 18.85 -6.66 -22.26
N ASN A 119 20.15 -6.47 -22.03
CA ASN A 119 21.22 -7.19 -22.74
C ASN A 119 21.69 -8.46 -22.00
N GLU A 120 21.27 -8.66 -20.75
CA GLU A 120 21.68 -9.81 -19.90
C GLU A 120 20.61 -10.89 -19.79
N PHE A 121 19.36 -10.54 -20.09
CA PHE A 121 18.19 -11.39 -19.93
C PHE A 121 17.62 -11.84 -21.28
N GLN A 122 17.26 -13.12 -21.38
CA GLN A 122 16.55 -13.69 -22.52
C GLN A 122 15.33 -14.48 -22.04
N ALA A 123 14.14 -14.02 -22.43
CA ALA A 123 12.86 -14.68 -22.17
C ALA A 123 12.66 -15.94 -23.06
N SER A 124 13.60 -16.89 -23.00
CA SER A 124 13.51 -18.13 -23.79
C SER A 124 12.35 -19.03 -23.33
N ASN A 125 11.80 -19.84 -24.24
CA ASN A 125 10.81 -20.89 -23.94
C ASN A 125 11.22 -21.75 -22.71
N GLY A 126 12.51 -22.12 -22.62
CA GLY A 126 13.05 -22.90 -21.51
C GLY A 126 13.16 -22.13 -20.18
N TRP A 127 13.22 -20.79 -20.21
CA TRP A 127 13.13 -19.96 -19.01
C TRP A 127 11.68 -19.82 -18.55
N ILE A 128 10.74 -19.56 -19.47
CA ILE A 128 9.30 -19.46 -19.18
C ILE A 128 8.75 -20.75 -18.58
N SER A 129 9.11 -21.92 -19.15
CA SER A 129 8.75 -23.22 -18.58
C SER A 129 9.26 -23.39 -17.14
N LYS A 130 10.49 -22.97 -16.84
CA LYS A 130 11.05 -23.01 -15.48
C LYS A 130 10.40 -21.99 -14.55
N PHE A 131 9.97 -20.83 -15.05
CA PHE A 131 9.19 -19.85 -14.31
C PHE A 131 7.80 -20.40 -13.94
N LYS A 132 7.01 -20.86 -14.92
CA LYS A 132 5.69 -21.50 -14.71
C LYS A 132 5.75 -22.63 -13.68
N ASN A 133 6.73 -23.53 -13.80
CA ASN A 133 6.95 -24.63 -12.85
C ASN A 133 7.28 -24.16 -11.41
N ARG A 134 7.97 -23.02 -11.24
CA ARG A 134 8.29 -22.46 -9.91
C ARG A 134 7.10 -21.77 -9.28
N HIS A 135 6.28 -21.08 -10.07
CA HIS A 135 5.12 -20.31 -9.61
C HIS A 135 3.77 -21.07 -9.71
N GLN A 136 3.80 -22.38 -10.00
CA GLN A 136 2.65 -23.30 -10.00
C GLN A 136 1.58 -23.03 -11.08
N PHE A 137 1.90 -22.24 -12.11
CA PHE A 137 1.02 -22.01 -13.26
C PHE A 137 1.11 -23.18 -14.24
N ARG A 138 0.09 -24.04 -14.27
CA ARG A 138 -0.02 -25.13 -15.26
C ARG A 138 -0.56 -24.58 -16.58
N SER A 139 0.09 -24.97 -17.68
CA SER A 139 -0.49 -24.91 -19.02
C SER A 139 -1.44 -26.08 -19.22
N ASN A 140 -2.60 -25.87 -19.83
CA ASN A 140 -3.47 -26.97 -20.24
C ASN A 140 -2.87 -27.67 -21.47
N GLU A 141 -2.53 -28.95 -21.34
CA GLU A 141 -2.09 -29.77 -22.47
C GLU A 141 -3.30 -30.30 -23.23
N GLY A 142 -3.71 -29.58 -24.28
CA GLY A 142 -4.84 -30.00 -25.12
C GLY A 142 -5.14 -29.01 -26.24
N GLN A 143 -4.66 -29.30 -27.44
CA GLN A 143 -4.80 -28.52 -28.68
C GLN A 143 -3.95 -27.23 -28.71
N GLY A 144 -3.64 -26.75 -29.92
CA GLY A 144 -2.55 -25.81 -30.17
C GLY A 144 -2.79 -24.40 -29.63
N ALA A 145 -1.69 -23.72 -29.25
CA ALA A 145 -1.61 -22.50 -28.44
C ALA A 145 -1.82 -22.73 -26.92
N SER A 146 -0.71 -22.75 -26.18
CA SER A 146 -0.68 -22.98 -24.73
C SER A 146 -1.27 -21.80 -23.96
N GLU A 147 -2.53 -21.93 -23.52
CA GLU A 147 -3.13 -21.02 -22.54
C GLU A 147 -2.92 -21.49 -21.09
N VAL A 148 -2.92 -20.52 -20.18
CA VAL A 148 -2.89 -20.72 -18.72
C VAL A 148 -4.24 -20.27 -18.16
N SER A 149 -5.03 -21.22 -17.66
CA SER A 149 -6.35 -20.97 -17.05
C SER A 149 -6.50 -21.80 -15.76
N LEU A 150 -7.24 -21.28 -14.78
CA LEU A 150 -7.54 -22.00 -13.53
C LEU A 150 -8.94 -22.63 -13.58
N GLN A 151 -9.06 -23.90 -13.21
CA GLN A 151 -10.34 -24.50 -12.83
C GLN A 151 -10.55 -24.35 -11.31
N VAL A 152 -11.73 -23.88 -10.91
CA VAL A 152 -12.14 -23.80 -9.51
C VAL A 152 -12.69 -25.16 -9.08
N ASN A 153 -11.99 -25.85 -8.17
CA ASN A 153 -12.48 -27.12 -7.63
C ASN A 153 -13.37 -26.88 -6.40
N SER A 154 -14.68 -26.92 -6.59
CA SER A 154 -15.67 -26.82 -5.51
C SER A 154 -15.85 -28.16 -4.79
N GLN A 155 -15.19 -28.36 -3.66
CA GLN A 155 -15.60 -29.36 -2.67
C GLN A 155 -15.76 -28.74 -1.28
N SER A 156 -16.90 -29.08 -0.68
CA SER A 156 -17.50 -28.45 0.49
C SER A 156 -17.12 -29.12 1.80
N VAL A 157 -17.02 -28.33 2.88
CA VAL A 157 -17.26 -28.79 4.26
C VAL A 157 -18.22 -27.79 4.92
N PRO A 158 -19.37 -28.23 5.48
CA PRO A 158 -20.35 -27.31 6.04
C PRO A 158 -19.99 -26.89 7.47
N ILE A 159 -20.12 -25.59 7.77
CA ILE A 159 -20.19 -25.09 9.13
C ILE A 159 -21.66 -24.83 9.46
N SER A 160 -22.26 -25.71 10.24
CA SER A 160 -23.60 -25.51 10.79
C SER A 160 -23.57 -24.43 11.87
N GLY A 161 -24.54 -23.51 11.87
CA GLY A 161 -24.79 -22.66 13.04
C GLY A 161 -25.18 -21.21 12.78
N THR A 162 -26.33 -20.96 12.14
CA THR A 162 -27.18 -19.80 12.48
C THR A 162 -28.58 -20.01 11.93
N ALA A 163 -29.60 -19.90 12.78
CA ALA A 163 -30.99 -20.10 12.39
C ALA A 163 -31.50 -18.87 11.60
N VAL A 164 -32.10 -19.12 10.44
CA VAL A 164 -32.82 -18.10 9.68
C VAL A 164 -34.21 -17.92 10.31
N ILE A 165 -34.49 -16.72 10.82
CA ILE A 165 -35.85 -16.29 11.14
C ILE A 165 -36.31 -15.40 10.00
N SER A 166 -37.25 -15.90 9.20
CA SER A 166 -37.95 -15.12 8.18
C SER A 166 -38.94 -14.13 8.81
N PRO A 167 -39.20 -12.97 8.18
CA PRO A 167 -40.12 -11.97 8.73
C PRO A 167 -41.60 -12.35 8.50
N PRO A 168 -42.51 -12.00 9.43
CA PRO A 168 -43.95 -12.08 9.19
C PRO A 168 -44.46 -10.84 8.42
N GLU A 169 -45.65 -11.01 7.84
CA GLU A 169 -46.27 -10.08 6.90
C GLU A 169 -46.97 -8.86 7.55
N GLN A 170 -47.51 -8.02 6.67
CA GLN A 170 -48.17 -6.75 6.92
C GLN A 170 -49.44 -6.88 7.77
N SER A 171 -49.74 -5.85 8.57
CA SER A 171 -51.13 -5.50 8.91
C SER A 171 -51.34 -3.99 8.84
N ASN A 172 -52.44 -3.60 8.20
CA ASN A 172 -52.84 -2.20 8.03
C ASN A 172 -53.41 -1.64 9.34
N PHE A 173 -53.04 -0.41 9.71
CA PHE A 173 -53.94 0.47 10.47
C PHE A 173 -53.80 1.93 10.00
N ASN A 174 -54.91 2.46 9.49
CA ASN A 174 -55.09 3.90 9.33
C ASN A 174 -55.21 4.56 10.71
N ASN A 175 -54.68 5.78 10.87
CA ASN A 175 -55.39 6.81 11.62
C ASN A 175 -54.92 8.22 11.24
N THR A 176 -55.90 9.10 11.03
CA THR A 176 -55.74 10.51 10.66
C THR A 176 -56.14 11.39 11.84
N VAL A 177 -55.27 12.28 12.32
CA VAL A 177 -55.61 13.50 13.12
C VAL A 177 -54.46 14.50 12.90
N SER A 178 -54.61 15.50 12.04
CA SER A 178 -55.08 16.89 12.31
C SER A 178 -54.00 17.84 12.85
N ILE A 179 -53.66 18.83 12.01
CA ILE A 179 -52.84 20.01 12.34
C ILE A 179 -53.78 21.19 12.67
N PRO A 180 -53.60 21.94 13.77
CA PRO A 180 -54.24 23.24 13.98
C PRO A 180 -53.36 24.42 13.54
N PRO A 181 -53.92 25.62 13.23
CA PRO A 181 -53.26 26.56 12.32
C PRO A 181 -52.97 27.98 12.87
N ASN A 182 -52.07 28.68 12.15
CA ASN A 182 -52.06 30.12 11.86
C ASN A 182 -51.77 31.18 12.95
N SER A 183 -51.44 32.36 12.38
CA SER A 183 -51.44 33.74 12.93
C SER A 183 -50.17 34.23 13.65
N HIS A 184 -49.67 35.46 13.42
CA HIS A 184 -49.96 36.46 12.36
C HIS A 184 -48.95 37.63 12.39
N PHE A 185 -48.59 38.20 11.22
CA PHE A 185 -48.17 39.62 10.96
C PHE A 185 -47.01 40.22 11.83
N SER A 186 -46.33 41.35 11.58
CA SER A 186 -46.20 42.37 10.50
C SER A 186 -44.83 43.09 10.71
N SER A 187 -44.24 43.94 9.85
CA SER A 187 -44.61 44.56 8.56
C SER A 187 -43.36 44.92 7.74
N ASN A 188 -43.56 45.33 6.47
CA ASN A 188 -42.64 45.99 5.52
C ASN A 188 -42.75 47.55 5.73
N PRO A 189 -42.35 48.50 4.82
CA PRO A 189 -41.52 48.48 3.59
C PRO A 189 -40.60 49.72 3.34
N SER A 190 -39.87 49.73 2.21
CA SER A 190 -39.62 50.87 1.27
C SER A 190 -38.84 50.30 0.06
N ILE A 191 -39.33 50.09 -1.17
CA ILE A 191 -40.08 50.87 -2.20
C ILE A 191 -39.25 51.94 -2.96
N ALA A 192 -38.87 51.59 -4.20
CA ALA A 192 -38.97 52.38 -5.44
C ALA A 192 -38.59 51.44 -6.64
N THR A 193 -39.51 50.92 -7.47
CA THR A 193 -40.06 51.48 -8.74
C THR A 193 -38.97 52.07 -9.66
N SER A 194 -38.71 51.60 -10.90
CA SER A 194 -39.58 51.32 -12.08
C SER A 194 -38.78 50.50 -13.14
N SER A 195 -39.24 49.97 -14.30
CA SER A 195 -40.53 49.92 -15.06
C SER A 195 -40.52 48.73 -16.05
N ARG A 196 -41.68 48.27 -16.53
CA ARG A 196 -41.88 47.15 -17.50
C ARG A 196 -41.94 47.60 -18.97
N THR A 197 -41.70 46.65 -19.90
CA THR A 197 -42.60 46.21 -21.02
C THR A 197 -42.00 44.93 -21.65
N ASN A 198 -42.67 43.76 -21.67
CA ASN A 198 -43.63 43.21 -22.68
C ASN A 198 -43.02 42.99 -24.09
N GLY A 199 -43.16 41.87 -24.80
CA GLY A 199 -43.83 40.56 -24.59
C GLY A 199 -43.35 39.52 -25.65
N THR A 200 -43.28 38.21 -25.39
CA THR A 200 -44.29 37.13 -25.62
C THR A 200 -44.42 36.59 -27.06
N ASN A 201 -44.51 35.24 -27.18
CA ASN A 201 -44.83 34.38 -28.36
C ASN A 201 -43.68 34.03 -29.33
N MET A 202 -43.60 32.88 -30.00
CA MET A 202 -44.02 31.45 -29.84
C MET A 202 -43.93 30.81 -31.24
N LEU A 203 -43.19 29.71 -31.38
CA LEU A 203 -43.22 28.64 -32.42
C LEU A 203 -43.47 28.96 -33.91
N THR A 204 -42.64 28.38 -34.80
CA THR A 204 -43.06 27.53 -35.95
C THR A 204 -41.87 26.72 -36.50
N LEU A 205 -42.14 25.51 -37.01
CA LEU A 205 -41.18 24.55 -37.63
C LEU A 205 -40.98 24.81 -39.14
N GLY A 206 -39.84 24.40 -39.71
CA GLY A 206 -39.63 24.38 -41.17
C GLY A 206 -38.42 23.53 -41.61
N ASN A 207 -38.65 22.55 -42.49
CA ASN A 207 -37.65 21.60 -43.01
C ASN A 207 -36.76 22.17 -44.13
N ALA A 208 -35.51 21.68 -44.21
CA ALA A 208 -34.80 21.37 -45.46
C ALA A 208 -33.72 20.31 -45.14
N SER A 209 -33.90 19.05 -45.52
CA SER A 209 -33.68 18.45 -46.86
C SER A 209 -32.23 18.03 -47.10
N SER A 210 -32.08 16.72 -47.33
CA SER A 210 -30.83 15.97 -47.50
C SER A 210 -30.05 16.31 -48.77
N SER A 211 -28.71 16.22 -48.69
CA SER A 211 -27.85 15.89 -49.84
C SER A 211 -26.67 15.05 -49.37
N GLN A 212 -26.59 13.82 -49.86
CA GLN A 212 -25.47 12.93 -49.60
C GLN A 212 -24.30 13.30 -50.52
N HIS A 213 -23.13 13.61 -49.93
CA HIS A 213 -21.86 13.49 -50.65
C HIS A 213 -21.04 12.36 -50.05
N TYR A 214 -21.01 11.24 -50.77
CA TYR A 214 -20.01 10.21 -50.60
C TYR A 214 -18.63 10.80 -50.92
N ILE A 215 -17.72 10.83 -49.95
CA ILE A 215 -16.28 10.89 -50.21
C ILE A 215 -15.67 9.55 -49.82
N GLN A 216 -15.14 8.89 -50.83
CA GLN A 216 -14.57 7.54 -50.77
C GLN A 216 -13.13 7.63 -50.27
N TYR A 217 -12.89 7.23 -49.02
CA TYR A 217 -11.53 7.08 -48.51
C TYR A 217 -10.92 5.76 -49.01
N GLY A 218 -9.95 5.87 -49.91
CA GLY A 218 -9.15 4.74 -50.36
C GLY A 218 -8.26 4.18 -49.25
N ALA A 219 -8.04 2.88 -49.27
CA ALA A 219 -7.14 2.20 -48.33
C ALA A 219 -5.67 2.54 -48.64
N GLY A 220 -5.15 3.58 -47.99
CA GLY A 220 -3.72 3.88 -47.92
C GLY A 220 -3.16 3.46 -46.56
N ALA A 221 -2.20 2.54 -46.55
CA ALA A 221 -1.53 2.11 -45.32
C ALA A 221 -0.59 3.21 -44.81
N SER A 222 -1.10 4.08 -43.93
CA SER A 222 -0.30 5.10 -43.24
C SER A 222 -0.03 4.66 -41.80
N THR A 223 1.21 4.23 -41.55
CA THR A 223 1.73 3.94 -40.20
C THR A 223 1.56 5.18 -39.32
N PRO A 224 0.96 5.09 -38.13
CA PRO A 224 0.94 6.22 -37.22
C PRO A 224 2.36 6.50 -36.74
N MET A 225 2.94 7.60 -37.21
CA MET A 225 4.18 8.15 -36.66
C MET A 225 3.92 8.60 -35.23
N VAL A 226 4.11 7.70 -34.27
CA VAL A 226 4.18 8.04 -32.84
C VAL A 226 5.43 8.89 -32.66
N THR A 227 5.27 10.21 -32.76
CA THR A 227 6.31 11.16 -32.39
C THR A 227 6.63 10.93 -30.92
N SER A 228 7.84 10.45 -30.64
CA SER A 228 8.30 10.28 -29.27
C SER A 228 8.28 11.64 -28.57
N PHE A 229 7.42 11.76 -27.55
CA PHE A 229 7.57 12.85 -26.60
C PHE A 229 8.98 12.73 -25.99
N PRO A 230 9.80 13.81 -26.02
CA PRO A 230 11.13 13.75 -25.44
C PRO A 230 11.01 13.37 -23.97
N HIS A 231 11.82 12.38 -23.55
CA HIS A 231 11.82 11.92 -22.17
C HIS A 231 12.18 13.07 -21.23
N SER A 232 11.38 13.22 -20.18
CA SER A 232 11.60 14.09 -19.03
C SER A 232 11.81 15.59 -19.30
N ARG A 233 10.93 16.42 -18.70
CA ARG A 233 11.35 17.74 -18.19
C ARG A 233 12.25 17.55 -16.95
N MET A 234 13.38 16.88 -17.11
CA MET A 234 14.42 16.84 -16.09
C MET A 234 15.16 18.17 -16.13
N TYR A 235 14.63 19.15 -15.40
CA TYR A 235 15.48 20.15 -14.81
C TYR A 235 16.51 19.42 -13.93
N PRO A 236 17.79 19.82 -13.92
CA PRO A 236 18.77 19.22 -13.03
C PRO A 236 18.29 19.45 -11.59
N ILE A 237 17.87 18.37 -10.93
CA ILE A 237 17.58 18.39 -9.50
C ILE A 237 18.92 18.68 -8.83
N THR A 238 19.12 19.92 -8.37
CA THR A 238 20.17 20.21 -7.42
C THR A 238 19.94 19.27 -6.25
N THR A 239 20.89 18.38 -5.96
CA THR A 239 20.76 17.44 -4.84
C THR A 239 20.54 18.24 -3.57
N ILE A 240 19.30 18.25 -3.07
CA ILE A 240 18.92 18.93 -1.84
C ILE A 240 19.53 18.10 -0.70
N THR A 241 20.76 18.43 -0.34
CA THR A 241 21.46 17.82 0.78
C THR A 241 20.64 18.06 2.05
N PRO A 242 20.42 17.05 2.90
CA PRO A 242 19.85 17.27 4.22
C PRO A 242 20.62 18.35 4.98
N PRO A 243 19.93 19.32 5.63
CA PRO A 243 20.62 20.35 6.37
C PRO A 243 21.34 19.70 7.55
N SER A 244 22.64 19.97 7.70
CA SER A 244 23.50 19.38 8.74
C SER A 244 23.07 19.70 10.17
N VAL A 245 22.14 20.65 10.34
CA VAL A 245 21.49 21.04 11.58
C VAL A 245 20.00 21.20 11.30
N MET A 246 19.14 20.73 12.21
CA MET A 246 17.68 20.89 12.07
C MET A 246 17.30 22.38 12.06
N PRO A 247 16.47 22.85 11.11
CA PRO A 247 16.06 24.26 11.08
C PRO A 247 15.25 24.65 12.32
N GLU A 248 15.54 25.83 12.88
CA GLU A 248 14.97 26.30 14.15
C GLU A 248 13.43 26.39 14.15
N ASN A 249 12.83 26.75 12.99
CA ASN A 249 11.39 26.91 12.80
C ASN A 249 10.76 25.72 12.07
N ALA A 250 11.13 24.51 12.49
CA ALA A 250 10.64 23.25 11.93
C ALA A 250 9.63 22.53 12.85
N ALA A 251 8.74 21.73 12.25
CA ALA A 251 7.78 20.89 12.97
C ALA A 251 7.75 19.45 12.46
N PHE A 252 7.77 18.49 13.39
CA PHE A 252 7.51 17.09 13.10
C PHE A 252 6.01 16.83 13.05
N ILE A 253 5.54 16.11 12.03
CA ILE A 253 4.13 15.75 11.87
C ILE A 253 4.05 14.23 11.70
N PHE A 254 3.48 13.58 12.71
CA PHE A 254 3.27 12.14 12.77
C PHE A 254 1.84 11.81 12.31
N CYS A 255 1.71 11.25 11.11
CA CYS A 255 0.41 11.04 10.46
C CYS A 255 -0.13 9.62 10.64
N ASP A 256 -1.36 9.51 11.14
CA ASP A 256 -2.22 8.33 11.05
C ASP A 256 -1.66 7.05 11.69
N TYR A 257 -0.79 7.20 12.71
CA TYR A 257 -0.27 6.11 13.55
C TYR A 257 -1.34 5.55 14.51
N GLN A 258 -2.48 5.12 13.98
CA GLN A 258 -3.65 4.63 14.71
C GLN A 258 -3.87 3.12 14.51
N ASN A 259 -4.50 2.46 15.50
CA ASN A 259 -4.67 1.01 15.50
C ASN A 259 -5.43 0.49 14.27
N ASP A 260 -6.51 1.15 13.86
CA ASP A 260 -7.30 0.78 12.69
C ASP A 260 -6.58 1.03 11.35
N VAL A 261 -5.68 2.01 11.28
CA VAL A 261 -4.89 2.32 10.08
C VAL A 261 -3.81 1.26 9.88
N VAL A 262 -3.02 0.99 10.93
CA VAL A 262 -2.02 -0.09 10.90
C VAL A 262 -2.70 -1.44 10.62
N GLY A 263 -3.85 -1.69 11.23
CA GLY A 263 -4.66 -2.89 11.01
C GLY A 263 -5.34 -2.98 9.64
N MET A 264 -5.17 -2.02 8.71
CA MET A 264 -5.60 -2.18 7.30
C MET A 264 -4.63 -3.05 6.51
N TYR A 265 -3.40 -3.20 7.00
CA TYR A 265 -2.31 -3.88 6.31
C TYR A 265 -2.02 -5.24 6.96
N GLN A 266 -1.49 -6.17 6.16
CA GLN A 266 -1.01 -7.45 6.68
C GLN A 266 0.29 -7.24 7.47
N THR A 267 0.44 -7.92 8.60
CA THR A 267 1.67 -7.89 9.39
C THR A 267 2.82 -8.50 8.60
N THR A 268 3.75 -7.64 8.17
CA THR A 268 4.96 -8.02 7.44
C THR A 268 6.21 -7.52 8.17
N ASN A 269 7.38 -8.08 7.83
CA ASN A 269 8.65 -7.57 8.35
C ASN A 269 8.89 -6.09 7.97
N ILE A 270 8.39 -5.66 6.80
CA ILE A 270 8.51 -4.27 6.33
C ILE A 270 7.66 -3.34 7.20
N LEU A 271 6.39 -3.68 7.43
CA LEU A 271 5.51 -2.93 8.33
C LEU A 271 6.09 -2.87 9.76
N ASN A 272 6.56 -4.01 10.29
CA ASN A 272 7.18 -4.07 11.61
C ASN A 272 8.43 -3.17 11.71
N GLN A 273 9.29 -3.17 10.69
CA GLN A 273 10.48 -2.32 10.67
C GLN A 273 10.12 -0.83 10.58
N PHE A 274 9.14 -0.45 9.75
CA PHE A 274 8.59 0.91 9.72
C PHE A 274 8.06 1.35 11.10
N LEU A 275 7.35 0.48 11.81
CA LEU A 275 6.82 0.78 13.14
C LEU A 275 7.95 0.96 14.17
N ILE A 276 9.01 0.14 14.12
CA ILE A 276 10.19 0.29 14.98
C ILE A 276 10.88 1.63 14.71
N ASN A 277 11.12 1.94 13.44
CA ASN A 277 11.78 3.17 12.99
C ASN A 277 10.99 4.42 13.39
N SER A 278 9.67 4.39 13.19
CA SER A 278 8.76 5.49 13.53
C SER A 278 8.72 5.76 15.04
N LYS A 279 8.70 4.70 15.87
CA LYS A 279 8.77 4.83 17.33
C LYS A 279 10.12 5.39 17.79
N ALA A 280 11.21 5.00 17.14
CA ALA A 280 12.54 5.58 17.41
C ALA A 280 12.58 7.08 17.06
N LEU A 281 12.07 7.48 15.88
CA LEU A 281 11.94 8.90 15.51
C LEU A 281 11.12 9.68 16.54
N PHE A 282 9.95 9.15 16.92
CA PHE A 282 9.07 9.78 17.91
C PHE A 282 9.77 9.96 19.27
N GLN A 283 10.55 8.96 19.72
CA GLN A 283 11.32 9.05 20.95
C GLN A 283 12.43 10.12 20.87
N GLU A 284 13.22 10.14 19.80
CA GLU A 284 14.32 11.10 19.59
C GLU A 284 13.81 12.54 19.49
N VAL A 285 12.73 12.78 18.74
CA VAL A 285 12.09 14.11 18.63
C VAL A 285 11.72 14.63 20.01
N HIS A 286 11.06 13.83 20.84
CA HIS A 286 10.65 14.24 22.18
C HIS A 286 11.81 14.36 23.17
N GLN A 287 12.88 13.59 23.01
CA GLN A 287 14.10 13.78 23.80
C GLN A 287 14.77 15.12 23.44
N ALA A 288 14.71 15.52 22.16
CA ALA A 288 15.22 16.80 21.71
C ALA A 288 14.33 17.99 22.15
N LYS A 289 12.99 17.83 22.21
CA LYS A 289 12.05 18.84 22.76
C LYS A 289 12.40 19.29 24.18
N GLN A 290 12.97 18.43 25.01
CA GLN A 290 13.40 18.78 26.37
C GLN A 290 14.54 19.81 26.43
N LYS A 291 15.26 20.00 25.31
CA LYS A 291 16.45 20.88 25.23
C LYS A 291 16.30 22.00 24.19
N LYS A 292 15.27 21.93 23.34
CA LYS A 292 15.14 22.72 22.10
C LYS A 292 13.67 23.05 21.85
N ASN A 293 13.41 24.18 21.20
CA ASN A 293 12.06 24.59 20.81
C ASN A 293 11.55 23.82 19.57
N ILE A 294 11.48 22.49 19.65
CA ILE A 294 11.00 21.62 18.58
C ILE A 294 9.49 21.49 18.68
N ASN A 295 8.81 21.68 17.55
CA ASN A 295 7.37 21.50 17.45
C ASN A 295 7.06 20.07 16.98
N SER A 296 6.05 19.43 17.58
CA SER A 296 5.52 18.15 17.10
C SER A 296 4.00 18.13 17.12
N PHE A 297 3.46 17.51 16.08
CA PHE A 297 2.05 17.35 15.80
C PHE A 297 1.74 15.87 15.59
N SER A 298 0.69 15.38 16.25
CA SER A 298 0.16 14.05 16.00
C SER A 298 -1.18 14.17 15.27
N VAL A 299 -1.22 13.76 14.02
CA VAL A 299 -2.40 13.86 13.15
C VAL A 299 -3.16 12.54 13.21
N GLY A 300 -4.39 12.59 13.70
CA GLY A 300 -5.31 11.45 13.76
C GLY A 300 -6.45 11.58 12.76
N PHE A 301 -6.65 10.56 11.95
CA PHE A 301 -7.77 10.42 11.02
C PHE A 301 -8.93 9.71 11.71
N SER A 302 -10.09 10.37 11.81
CA SER A 302 -11.26 9.78 12.48
C SER A 302 -12.59 10.39 12.04
N PHE A 303 -13.68 9.66 12.29
CA PHE A 303 -15.06 10.04 11.98
C PHE A 303 -15.89 10.09 13.26
N ARG A 304 -16.89 10.98 13.30
CA ARG A 304 -17.86 10.95 14.41
C ARG A 304 -18.70 9.68 14.31
N PRO A 305 -19.26 9.17 15.43
CA PRO A 305 -20.24 8.09 15.39
C PRO A 305 -21.33 8.34 14.34
N GLY A 306 -21.60 7.35 13.49
CA GLY A 306 -22.54 7.46 12.37
C GLY A 306 -21.96 7.98 11.04
N TYR A 307 -20.68 8.39 11.00
CA TYR A 307 -20.00 8.90 9.81
C TYR A 307 -20.68 10.09 9.10
N PRO A 308 -21.11 11.15 9.80
CA PRO A 308 -21.76 12.30 9.17
C PRO A 308 -20.84 13.05 8.19
N GLU A 309 -19.51 12.89 8.30
CA GLU A 309 -18.55 13.48 7.36
C GLU A 309 -18.39 12.69 6.05
N VAL A 310 -19.05 11.54 5.87
CA VAL A 310 -18.84 10.63 4.72
C VAL A 310 -19.96 10.74 3.69
N ASN A 311 -19.56 11.03 2.45
CA ASN A 311 -20.44 11.07 1.28
C ASN A 311 -20.02 9.96 0.28
N SER A 312 -20.99 9.25 -0.30
CA SER A 312 -20.77 8.11 -1.21
C SER A 312 -20.03 8.45 -2.51
N ASN A 313 -20.03 9.72 -2.92
CA ASN A 313 -19.20 10.15 -4.05
C ASN A 313 -17.70 9.97 -3.78
N ASN A 314 -17.27 9.99 -2.51
CA ASN A 314 -15.90 9.64 -2.13
C ASN A 314 -15.78 8.14 -1.81
N ARG A 315 -15.67 7.33 -2.86
CA ARG A 315 -15.60 5.85 -2.79
C ARG A 315 -14.44 5.30 -1.93
N TYR A 316 -13.36 6.07 -1.73
CA TYR A 316 -12.27 5.65 -0.83
C TYR A 316 -12.70 5.78 0.64
N ILE A 317 -13.22 6.96 1.00
CA ILE A 317 -13.70 7.23 2.37
C ILE A 317 -14.97 6.40 2.69
N GLU A 318 -15.82 6.14 1.70
CA GLU A 318 -16.99 5.26 1.84
C GLU A 318 -16.62 3.83 2.25
N LYS A 319 -15.54 3.26 1.71
CA LYS A 319 -15.04 1.94 2.13
C LYS A 319 -14.67 1.91 3.61
N LEU A 320 -14.11 3.00 4.15
CA LEU A 320 -13.79 3.12 5.57
C LEU A 320 -15.06 3.09 6.43
N LYS A 321 -16.11 3.82 6.02
CA LYS A 321 -17.44 3.75 6.65
C LYS A 321 -18.00 2.33 6.67
N THR A 322 -17.98 1.63 5.53
CA THR A 322 -18.45 0.24 5.43
C THR A 322 -17.66 -0.73 6.31
N SER A 323 -16.39 -0.43 6.60
CA SER A 323 -15.54 -1.25 7.47
C SER A 323 -15.76 -1.03 8.98
N GLY A 324 -16.52 -0.02 9.40
CA GLY A 324 -16.75 0.30 10.82
C GLY A 324 -15.54 0.87 11.56
N ARG A 325 -14.49 1.27 10.84
CA ARG A 325 -13.20 1.75 11.39
C ARG A 325 -13.13 3.26 11.60
N LEU A 326 -12.15 3.68 12.39
CA LEU A 326 -11.76 5.07 12.65
C LEU A 326 -12.87 5.90 13.32
N ILE A 327 -13.75 5.28 14.10
CA ILE A 327 -14.79 6.00 14.86
C ILE A 327 -14.19 6.59 16.13
N GLU A 328 -14.38 7.90 16.35
CA GLU A 328 -13.90 8.59 17.55
C GLU A 328 -14.39 7.92 18.85
N GLY A 329 -13.51 7.79 19.83
CA GLY A 329 -13.78 7.11 21.10
C GLY A 329 -13.66 5.59 21.08
N THR A 330 -13.34 4.98 19.92
CA THR A 330 -13.03 3.55 19.83
C THR A 330 -11.52 3.29 19.89
N LYS A 331 -11.14 2.11 20.40
CA LYS A 331 -9.73 1.66 20.44
C LYS A 331 -9.06 1.66 19.05
N GLY A 332 -9.84 1.41 18.00
CA GLY A 332 -9.38 1.46 16.62
C GLY A 332 -8.91 2.86 16.18
N ALA A 333 -9.60 3.91 16.61
CA ALA A 333 -9.24 5.30 16.31
C ALA A 333 -8.15 5.87 17.24
N GLU A 334 -7.74 5.18 18.30
CA GLU A 334 -6.62 5.58 19.15
C GLU A 334 -5.27 5.41 18.43
N PHE A 335 -4.29 6.23 18.82
CA PHE A 335 -2.90 6.04 18.42
C PHE A 335 -2.33 4.71 18.94
N ILE A 336 -1.37 4.15 18.20
CA ILE A 336 -0.69 2.91 18.58
C ILE A 336 0.23 3.12 19.79
N ASP A 337 0.47 2.05 20.55
CA ASP A 337 1.45 2.07 21.64
C ASP A 337 2.85 2.50 21.14
N GLY A 338 3.52 3.36 21.90
CA GLY A 338 4.78 3.99 21.53
C GLY A 338 4.68 5.19 20.56
N MET A 339 3.49 5.50 20.04
CA MET A 339 3.19 6.71 19.24
C MET A 339 2.05 7.55 19.85
N ILE A 340 1.78 7.35 21.15
CA ILE A 340 0.77 8.12 21.88
C ILE A 340 1.29 9.55 22.06
N PRO A 341 0.51 10.60 21.69
CA PRO A 341 0.92 11.99 21.83
C PRO A 341 1.27 12.33 23.27
N ARG A 342 2.31 13.12 23.47
CA ARG A 342 2.69 13.63 24.80
C ARG A 342 1.90 14.89 25.15
N GLU A 343 1.95 15.32 26.41
CA GLU A 343 1.22 16.50 26.90
C GLU A 343 1.59 17.80 26.17
N ASP A 344 2.81 17.87 25.65
CA ASP A 344 3.37 18.98 24.88
C ASP A 344 3.23 18.80 23.34
N ASP A 345 2.46 17.81 22.87
CA ASP A 345 2.11 17.63 21.46
C ASP A 345 0.80 18.33 21.09
N ILE A 346 0.72 18.81 19.85
CA ILE A 346 -0.54 19.26 19.26
C ILE A 346 -1.21 18.08 18.54
N VAL A 347 -2.43 17.73 18.96
CA VAL A 347 -3.21 16.68 18.30
C VAL A 347 -4.16 17.29 17.28
N ILE A 348 -3.91 17.03 15.99
CA ILE A 348 -4.78 17.47 14.88
C ILE A 348 -5.75 16.35 14.54
N LYS A 349 -7.05 16.64 14.46
CA LYS A 349 -8.07 15.67 14.03
C LYS A 349 -8.54 15.97 12.60
N LYS A 350 -8.25 15.08 11.65
CA LYS A 350 -8.68 15.21 10.24
C LYS A 350 -9.83 14.27 9.88
N ARG A 351 -10.64 14.69 8.90
CA ARG A 351 -11.80 13.96 8.35
C ARG A 351 -11.59 13.51 6.89
N ARG A 352 -10.40 13.77 6.34
CA ARG A 352 -9.96 13.50 4.97
C ARG A 352 -8.51 13.00 4.97
N VAL A 353 -7.99 12.70 3.79
CA VAL A 353 -6.63 12.17 3.62
C VAL A 353 -5.58 13.24 3.95
N ASP A 354 -5.67 14.42 3.35
CA ASP A 354 -4.82 15.59 3.63
C ASP A 354 -4.90 16.04 5.11
N ALA A 355 -3.75 16.25 5.76
CA ALA A 355 -3.67 16.78 7.11
C ALA A 355 -4.08 18.27 7.24
N PHE A 356 -4.04 19.05 6.15
CA PHE A 356 -4.44 20.46 6.14
C PHE A 356 -5.94 20.68 5.85
N TYR A 357 -6.62 19.72 5.23
CA TYR A 357 -7.98 19.94 4.72
C TYR A 357 -9.01 20.03 5.85
N ASN A 358 -9.56 21.22 6.05
CA ASN A 358 -10.51 21.56 7.11
C ASN A 358 -10.00 21.19 8.53
N THR A 359 -8.72 21.47 8.79
CA THR A 359 -8.09 21.36 10.11
C THR A 359 -7.49 22.71 10.54
N ASP A 360 -7.11 22.78 11.82
CA ASP A 360 -6.38 23.89 12.44
C ASP A 360 -4.87 23.85 12.19
N LEU A 361 -4.33 22.79 11.54
CA LEU A 361 -2.89 22.62 11.29
C LEU A 361 -2.27 23.86 10.63
N GLN A 362 -2.87 24.39 9.56
CA GLN A 362 -2.33 25.57 8.87
C GLN A 362 -2.25 26.79 9.80
N LEU A 363 -3.31 27.04 10.56
CA LEU A 363 -3.40 28.18 11.47
C LEU A 363 -2.31 28.10 12.54
N ILE A 364 -2.11 26.92 13.13
CA ILE A 364 -1.13 26.74 14.21
C ILE A 364 0.31 26.84 13.66
N LEU A 365 0.60 26.26 12.48
CA LEU A 365 1.91 26.41 11.84
C LEU A 365 2.22 27.88 11.54
N GLN A 366 1.25 28.64 11.00
CA GLN A 366 1.40 30.08 10.73
C GLN A 366 1.63 30.90 11.99
N LEU A 367 0.80 30.71 13.04
CA LEU A 367 0.92 31.45 14.30
C LEU A 367 2.23 31.15 15.06
N ARG A 368 2.83 29.97 14.82
CA ARG A 368 4.15 29.59 15.37
C ARG A 368 5.32 29.93 14.45
N GLY A 369 5.10 30.59 13.30
CA GLY A 369 6.15 30.95 12.35
C GLY A 369 6.82 29.76 11.66
N ILE A 370 6.19 28.58 11.68
CA ILE A 370 6.76 27.35 11.14
C ILE A 370 6.69 27.36 9.62
N ARG A 371 7.84 27.19 8.97
CA ARG A 371 7.95 27.18 7.50
C ARG A 371 8.58 25.89 6.94
N HIS A 372 8.92 24.94 7.81
CA HIS A 372 9.44 23.63 7.44
C HIS A 372 8.70 22.53 8.20
N ILE A 373 8.13 21.55 7.50
CA ILE A 373 7.49 20.38 8.10
C ILE A 373 8.29 19.11 7.77
N ILE A 374 8.46 18.24 8.77
CA ILE A 374 9.05 16.90 8.64
C ILE A 374 7.94 15.87 8.82
N LEU A 375 7.62 15.13 7.76
CA LEU A 375 6.51 14.18 7.69
C LEU A 375 6.97 12.74 7.92
N SER A 376 6.17 12.01 8.67
CA SER A 376 6.22 10.55 8.84
C SER A 376 4.80 10.00 8.99
N GLY A 377 4.54 8.76 8.60
CA GLY A 377 3.21 8.16 8.72
C GLY A 377 2.80 7.14 7.66
N ILE A 378 1.49 6.89 7.58
CA ILE A 378 0.90 5.76 6.84
C ILE A 378 -0.49 6.13 6.30
N GLY A 379 -0.84 5.96 5.02
CA GLY A 379 -0.02 5.49 3.90
C GLY A 379 0.82 6.57 3.20
N THR A 380 1.95 6.18 2.60
CA THR A 380 2.82 7.10 1.82
C THR A 380 2.08 7.68 0.61
N GLY A 381 1.33 6.87 -0.14
CA GLY A 381 0.50 7.32 -1.26
C GLY A 381 -0.79 8.03 -0.87
N ASP A 382 -1.18 7.93 0.40
CA ASP A 382 -2.37 8.57 0.96
C ASP A 382 -2.00 9.87 1.69
N VAL A 383 -1.88 9.83 3.03
CA VAL A 383 -1.72 11.03 3.86
C VAL A 383 -0.41 11.77 3.59
N ILE A 384 0.70 11.07 3.36
CA ILE A 384 1.99 11.73 3.13
C ILE A 384 1.97 12.46 1.79
N LEU A 385 1.63 11.79 0.68
CA LEU A 385 1.52 12.42 -0.64
C LEU A 385 0.54 13.58 -0.66
N SER A 386 -0.65 13.41 -0.08
CA SER A 386 -1.67 14.47 -0.05
C SER A 386 -1.20 15.67 0.76
N THR A 387 -0.53 15.45 1.90
CA THR A 387 -0.03 16.53 2.78
C THR A 387 1.20 17.21 2.17
N CYS A 388 2.11 16.48 1.50
CA CYS A 388 3.24 17.05 0.76
C CYS A 388 2.78 18.08 -0.28
N ARG A 389 1.78 17.72 -1.10
CA ARG A 389 1.24 18.61 -2.15
C ARG A 389 0.58 19.85 -1.53
N SER A 390 -0.30 19.65 -0.55
CA SER A 390 -0.95 20.76 0.16
C SER A 390 0.07 21.68 0.86
N ALA A 391 1.18 21.16 1.38
CA ALA A 391 2.24 21.95 1.98
C ALA A 391 3.04 22.77 0.94
N ALA A 392 3.35 22.16 -0.21
CA ALA A 392 4.00 22.87 -1.33
C ALA A 392 3.13 24.03 -1.85
N ASP A 393 1.82 23.82 -2.00
CA ASP A 393 0.84 24.87 -2.37
C ASP A 393 0.68 25.97 -1.28
N ARG A 394 1.34 25.84 -0.12
CA ARG A 394 1.38 26.79 1.01
C ARG A 394 2.78 27.37 1.24
N ASP A 395 3.68 27.18 0.27
CA ASP A 395 5.09 27.57 0.30
C ASP A 395 5.85 27.04 1.53
N LEU A 396 5.47 25.86 2.05
CA LEU A 396 6.18 25.20 3.14
C LEU A 396 7.31 24.33 2.59
N ASN A 397 8.48 24.39 3.21
CA ASN A 397 9.53 23.40 2.98
C ASN A 397 9.07 22.05 3.55
N VAL A 398 9.23 20.98 2.79
CA VAL A 398 8.78 19.64 3.17
C VAL A 398 9.95 18.67 3.20
N THR A 399 10.04 17.90 4.27
CA THR A 399 10.91 16.73 4.36
C THR A 399 10.09 15.49 4.68
N VAL A 400 10.36 14.39 4.00
CA VAL A 400 9.76 13.08 4.25
C VAL A 400 10.82 12.17 4.82
N VAL A 401 10.56 11.54 5.98
CA VAL A 401 11.49 10.58 6.59
C VAL A 401 11.26 9.20 5.99
N ARG A 402 12.20 8.77 5.13
CA ARG A 402 12.12 7.58 4.28
C ARG A 402 11.69 6.32 5.02
N GLU A 403 12.39 5.97 6.10
CA GLU A 403 12.15 4.74 6.85
C GLU A 403 10.98 4.84 7.85
N CYS A 404 10.39 6.03 7.98
CA CYS A 404 9.21 6.32 8.80
C CYS A 404 8.00 6.70 7.93
N CYS A 405 7.97 6.24 6.67
CA CYS A 405 6.78 6.27 5.81
C CYS A 405 6.51 4.86 5.28
N PHE A 406 5.24 4.44 5.20
CA PHE A 406 4.86 3.10 4.74
C PHE A 406 3.70 3.13 3.76
N ASP A 407 3.79 2.33 2.70
CA ASP A 407 2.69 2.00 1.80
C ASP A 407 2.57 0.47 1.65
N GLY A 408 1.36 -0.02 1.41
CA GLY A 408 1.12 -1.43 1.14
C GLY A 408 1.62 -1.88 -0.24
N SER A 409 1.85 -0.94 -1.16
CA SER A 409 2.41 -1.17 -2.48
C SER A 409 3.86 -0.69 -2.56
N GLU A 410 4.80 -1.63 -2.69
CA GLU A 410 6.23 -1.32 -2.90
C GLU A 410 6.47 -0.45 -4.14
N VAL A 411 5.67 -0.64 -5.20
CA VAL A 411 5.76 0.18 -6.42
C VAL A 411 5.40 1.63 -6.13
N VAL A 412 4.33 1.87 -5.35
CA VAL A 412 3.92 3.21 -4.93
C VAL A 412 4.97 3.83 -4.00
N GLN A 413 5.39 3.09 -2.97
CA GLN A 413 6.45 3.50 -2.04
C GLN A 413 7.72 3.96 -2.77
N ASN A 414 8.20 3.18 -3.75
CA ASN A 414 9.42 3.47 -4.49
C ASN A 414 9.27 4.68 -5.42
N ILE A 415 8.18 4.76 -6.20
CA ILE A 415 7.95 5.91 -7.11
C ILE A 415 7.87 7.21 -6.29
N LEU A 416 7.17 7.19 -5.14
CA LEU A 416 7.00 8.39 -4.32
C LEU A 416 8.32 8.86 -3.68
N LEU A 417 9.05 7.96 -3.03
CA LEU A 417 10.26 8.31 -2.26
C LEU A 417 11.51 8.52 -3.11
N ASN A 418 11.55 8.02 -4.35
CA ASN A 418 12.74 8.08 -5.22
C ASN A 418 12.57 9.03 -6.41
N GLU A 419 11.34 9.24 -6.88
CA GLU A 419 11.07 10.04 -8.07
C GLU A 419 10.13 11.23 -7.77
N LEU A 420 8.90 10.97 -7.32
CA LEU A 420 7.89 12.04 -7.25
C LEU A 420 8.24 13.12 -6.22
N PHE A 421 8.58 12.75 -4.98
CA PHE A 421 8.91 13.74 -3.95
C PHE A 421 10.14 14.58 -4.33
N PRO A 422 11.31 13.99 -4.73
CA PRO A 422 12.44 14.79 -5.21
C PRO A 422 12.11 15.68 -6.42
N ASN A 423 11.34 15.19 -7.40
CA ASN A 423 10.90 15.98 -8.56
C ASN A 423 9.98 17.15 -8.20
N GLN A 424 9.33 17.11 -7.03
CA GLN A 424 8.47 18.17 -6.50
C GLN A 424 9.19 19.08 -5.48
N GLY A 425 10.52 18.97 -5.34
CA GLY A 425 11.29 19.76 -4.36
C GLY A 425 11.11 19.31 -2.91
N VAL A 426 10.41 18.19 -2.68
CA VAL A 426 10.26 17.59 -1.35
C VAL A 426 11.52 16.79 -1.04
N MET A 427 12.21 17.16 0.03
CA MET A 427 13.42 16.47 0.47
C MET A 427 13.06 15.11 1.07
N VAL A 428 13.75 14.03 0.66
CA VAL A 428 13.55 12.69 1.23
C VAL A 428 14.82 12.30 1.98
N ALA A 429 14.78 12.43 3.31
CA ALA A 429 15.90 12.14 4.20
C ALA A 429 15.74 10.77 4.87
N SER A 430 16.86 10.13 5.20
CA SER A 430 16.86 8.94 6.04
C SER A 430 16.58 9.28 7.51
N LEU A 431 16.13 8.28 8.26
CA LEU A 431 15.98 8.38 9.72
C LEU A 431 17.31 8.72 10.40
N GLU A 432 18.44 8.19 9.92
CA GLU A 432 19.76 8.43 10.51
C GLU A 432 20.19 9.90 10.37
N GLU A 433 19.98 10.52 9.20
CA GLU A 433 20.26 11.94 8.97
C GLU A 433 19.41 12.83 9.88
N ILE A 434 18.10 12.53 10.00
CA ILE A 434 17.18 13.30 10.85
C ILE A 434 17.53 13.16 12.34
N VAL A 435 17.82 11.95 12.81
CA VAL A 435 18.23 11.71 14.21
C VAL A 435 19.59 12.34 14.52
N THR A 436 20.51 12.34 13.55
CA THR A 436 21.81 13.02 13.70
C THR A 436 21.62 14.53 13.82
N GLY A 437 20.82 15.15 12.93
CA GLY A 437 20.48 16.58 13.03
C GLY A 437 19.77 16.95 14.33
N LEU A 438 18.85 16.09 14.81
CA LEU A 438 18.18 16.24 16.11
C LEU A 438 19.14 16.17 17.30
N ARG A 439 20.27 15.49 17.18
CA ARG A 439 21.31 15.37 18.22
C ARG A 439 22.41 16.43 18.13
N MET A 440 22.63 17.00 16.95
CA MET A 440 23.67 18.02 16.69
C MET A 440 23.23 19.47 16.92
N ALA A 441 21.93 19.78 16.80
CA ALA A 441 21.38 21.08 17.21
C ALA A 441 21.41 21.28 18.74
#